data_AF-A0A2U1CPH5-F1
#
_entry.id   AF-A0A2U1CPH5-F1
#
_cell.length_a   1.000
_cell.length_b   1.000
_cell.length_c   1.000
_cell.angle_alpha   90.00
_cell.angle_beta   90.00
_cell.angle_gamma   90.00
#
_symmetry.space_group_name_H-M   'P 1'
#
loop_
_entity.id
_entity.type
_entity.pdbx_description
1 polymer ?
#
loop_
_entity_poly.entity_id
_entity_poly.type
_entity_poly.pdbx_seq_one_letter_code
_entity_poly.pdbx_strand_id
1 'polypeptide(L)'
;MREDVDASVEPSAPIWPVFGDLMSVLLGAFVLVLVGVIAMQLQLSNRLQEEIQQRQEETQRRQTLEQALAQPLAEGRVTLVDGRIGISGSVLFALNSAQLQDEGREVLLSLVEPLSEYLHANDQALMVSGFTDDQAIHGDNRRFADNWELSAQRALTVTRALIDAGIPASKVFAAAFGSEQPISSNADEAGRARNRRVEISPVPRPSLTAQASPDELALAKAESPHGRAEAESLPAATPPAPPAQGANRPGQNPQGDPGRQGEARRAQQERAKSHGQQ
;
A
#
# COMPACT_ATOMS: atom_id res chain seq x y z
N MET A 1 -6.86 111.51 -23.92
CA MET A 1 -7.74 110.44 -23.39
C MET A 1 -7.42 110.21 -21.92
N ARG A 2 -8.41 109.78 -21.13
CA ARG A 2 -8.16 108.82 -20.05
C ARG A 2 -8.18 107.44 -20.69
N GLU A 3 -7.38 106.52 -20.19
CA GLU A 3 -7.60 105.08 -20.33
C GLU A 3 -6.97 104.42 -19.11
N ASP A 4 -7.82 103.76 -18.33
CA ASP A 4 -7.51 103.30 -16.98
C ASP A 4 -7.00 101.85 -17.02
N VAL A 5 -5.86 101.57 -16.39
CA VAL A 5 -5.36 100.20 -16.16
C VAL A 5 -4.99 100.07 -14.69
N ASP A 6 -6.02 99.98 -13.85
CA ASP A 6 -5.90 99.72 -12.42
C ASP A 6 -5.62 98.21 -12.20
N ALA A 7 -4.35 97.82 -12.41
CA ALA A 7 -3.90 96.44 -12.33
C ALA A 7 -3.62 96.05 -10.87
N SER A 8 -4.66 95.67 -10.13
CA SER A 8 -4.55 95.14 -8.77
C SER A 8 -3.76 93.81 -8.75
N VAL A 9 -2.47 93.90 -8.39
CA VAL A 9 -1.59 92.74 -8.20
C VAL A 9 -1.94 92.07 -6.87
N GLU A 10 -2.94 91.19 -6.89
CA GLU A 10 -3.21 90.21 -5.84
C GLU A 10 -1.90 89.45 -5.50
N PRO A 11 -1.47 89.41 -4.22
CA PRO A 11 -0.24 88.73 -3.83
C PRO A 11 -0.44 87.21 -3.91
N SER A 12 -0.04 86.61 -5.03
CA SER A 12 -0.16 85.17 -5.25
C SER A 12 0.57 84.37 -4.17
N ALA A 13 -0.18 83.51 -3.47
CA ALA A 13 0.35 82.70 -2.40
C ALA A 13 1.49 81.80 -2.92
N PRO A 14 2.62 81.67 -2.19
CA PRO A 14 3.74 80.86 -2.63
C PRO A 14 3.32 79.39 -2.74
N ILE A 15 3.48 78.79 -3.92
CA ILE A 15 2.96 77.44 -4.25
C ILE A 15 3.82 76.32 -3.62
N TRP A 16 5.05 76.64 -3.19
CA TRP A 16 6.03 75.71 -2.62
C TRP A 16 5.53 74.77 -1.51
N PRO A 17 4.67 75.17 -0.55
CA PRO A 17 4.14 74.27 0.48
C PRO A 17 3.31 73.13 -0.10
N VAL A 18 2.55 73.37 -1.20
CA VAL A 18 1.73 72.34 -1.87
C VAL A 18 2.63 71.28 -2.52
N PHE A 19 3.77 71.69 -3.10
CA PHE A 19 4.77 70.73 -3.59
C PHE A 19 5.42 69.93 -2.46
N GLY A 20 5.70 70.56 -1.30
CA GLY A 20 6.23 69.87 -0.13
C GLY A 20 5.29 68.80 0.43
N ASP A 21 4.00 69.10 0.52
CA ASP A 21 2.97 68.14 0.95
C ASP A 21 2.80 67.00 -0.06
N LEU A 22 2.67 67.31 -1.36
CA LEU A 22 2.56 66.33 -2.43
C LEU A 22 3.76 65.35 -2.46
N MET A 23 4.98 65.86 -2.29
CA MET A 23 6.19 65.02 -2.21
C MET A 23 6.24 64.20 -0.91
N SER A 24 5.72 64.71 0.20
CA SER A 24 5.63 63.97 1.47
C SER A 24 4.65 62.80 1.37
N VAL A 25 3.48 63.01 0.76
CA VAL A 25 2.50 61.94 0.48
C VAL A 25 3.08 60.91 -0.50
N LEU A 26 3.76 61.34 -1.56
CA LEU A 26 4.42 60.44 -2.52
C LEU A 26 5.50 59.59 -1.85
N LEU A 27 6.34 60.19 -1.01
CA LEU A 27 7.40 59.49 -0.27
C LEU A 27 6.81 58.50 0.73
N GLY A 28 5.76 58.88 1.46
CA GLY A 28 5.05 58.00 2.39
C GLY A 28 4.43 56.79 1.68
N ALA A 29 3.76 57.00 0.54
CA ALA A 29 3.23 55.92 -0.28
C ALA A 29 4.33 54.98 -0.82
N PHE A 30 5.46 55.54 -1.28
CA PHE A 30 6.62 54.74 -1.72
C PHE A 30 7.21 53.88 -0.59
N VAL A 31 7.37 54.44 0.61
CA VAL A 31 7.86 53.70 1.78
C VAL A 31 6.90 52.58 2.19
N LEU A 32 5.58 52.81 2.17
CA LEU A 32 4.59 51.77 2.45
C LEU A 32 4.65 50.61 1.44
N VAL A 33 4.79 50.92 0.15
CA VAL A 33 4.99 49.89 -0.91
C VAL A 33 6.29 49.13 -0.70
N LEU A 34 7.40 49.82 -0.37
CA LEU A 34 8.70 49.20 -0.12
C LEU A 34 8.64 48.22 1.07
N VAL A 35 8.02 48.62 2.18
CA VAL A 35 7.83 47.77 3.37
C VAL A 35 6.95 46.55 3.04
N GLY A 36 5.87 46.74 2.28
CA GLY A 36 5.01 45.63 1.82
C GLY A 36 5.77 44.62 0.95
N VAL A 37 6.60 45.09 0.01
CA VAL A 37 7.44 44.23 -0.84
C VAL A 37 8.49 43.46 -0.02
N ILE A 38 9.13 44.10 0.97
CA ILE A 38 10.08 43.45 1.86
C ILE A 38 9.39 42.37 2.71
N ALA A 39 8.24 42.66 3.30
CA ALA A 39 7.46 41.68 4.07
C ALA A 39 7.05 40.47 3.22
N MET A 40 6.61 40.71 1.97
CA MET A 40 6.26 39.65 1.03
C MET A 40 7.48 38.79 0.63
N GLN A 41 8.66 39.39 0.42
CA GLN A 41 9.89 38.64 0.15
C GLN A 41 10.34 37.79 1.35
N LEU A 42 10.24 38.32 2.57
CA LEU A 42 10.51 37.54 3.80
C LEU A 42 9.56 36.35 3.93
N GLN A 43 8.25 36.53 3.67
CA GLN A 43 7.27 35.45 3.71
C GLN A 43 7.56 34.34 2.68
N LEU A 44 8.04 34.71 1.47
CA LEU A 44 8.48 33.72 0.47
C LEU A 44 9.77 33.01 0.90
N SER A 45 10.76 33.75 1.42
CA SER A 45 12.03 33.18 1.88
C SER A 45 11.82 32.16 3.00
N ASN A 46 10.97 32.47 3.99
CA ASN A 46 10.69 31.57 5.11
C ASN A 46 10.08 30.25 4.61
N ARG A 47 9.09 30.31 3.71
CA ARG A 47 8.47 29.09 3.12
C ARG A 47 9.46 28.25 2.31
N LEU A 48 10.35 28.89 1.57
CA LEU A 48 11.42 28.18 0.84
C LEU A 48 12.42 27.54 1.80
N GLN A 49 12.76 28.19 2.91
CA GLN A 49 13.61 27.62 3.96
C GLN A 49 12.93 26.44 4.67
N GLU A 50 11.63 26.54 4.97
CA GLU A 50 10.82 25.45 5.52
C GLU A 50 10.81 24.21 4.60
N GLU A 51 10.55 24.38 3.29
CA GLU A 51 10.60 23.25 2.34
C GLU A 51 12.03 22.70 2.22
N ILE A 52 13.05 23.54 2.06
CA ILE A 52 14.46 23.09 1.98
C ILE A 52 14.85 22.30 3.22
N GLN A 53 14.45 22.74 4.42
CA GLN A 53 14.79 22.05 5.66
C GLN A 53 14.07 20.70 5.79
N GLN A 54 12.79 20.62 5.42
CA GLN A 54 12.08 19.33 5.34
C GLN A 54 12.76 18.36 4.35
N ARG A 55 13.14 18.83 3.16
CA ARG A 55 13.86 18.02 2.15
C ARG A 55 15.23 17.57 2.65
N GLN A 56 15.96 18.42 3.38
CA GLN A 56 17.24 18.08 3.98
C GLN A 56 17.08 17.02 5.08
N GLU A 57 16.07 17.16 5.95
CA GLU A 57 15.76 16.14 6.95
C GLU A 57 15.36 14.80 6.32
N GLU A 58 14.49 14.78 5.30
CA GLU A 58 14.17 13.55 4.55
C GLU A 58 15.42 12.91 3.95
N THR A 59 16.33 13.72 3.39
CA THR A 59 17.58 13.24 2.78
C THR A 59 18.54 12.68 3.82
N GLN A 60 18.71 13.34 4.96
CA GLN A 60 19.55 12.86 6.06
C GLN A 60 18.98 11.57 6.66
N ARG A 61 17.65 11.51 6.90
CA ARG A 61 16.96 10.30 7.38
C ARG A 61 17.15 9.11 6.43
N ARG A 62 17.08 9.36 5.10
CA ARG A 62 17.40 8.35 4.07
C ARG A 62 18.86 7.89 4.18
N GLN A 63 19.82 8.81 4.24
CA GLN A 63 21.25 8.50 4.35
C GLN A 63 21.61 7.73 5.63
N THR A 64 21.01 8.07 6.78
CA THR A 64 21.20 7.30 8.03
C THR A 64 20.67 5.88 7.90
N LEU A 65 19.50 5.68 7.28
CA LEU A 65 18.93 4.36 7.02
C LEU A 65 19.76 3.56 6.01
N GLU A 66 20.25 4.20 4.93
CA GLU A 66 21.19 3.61 3.97
C GLU A 66 22.48 3.14 4.65
N GLN A 67 23.04 3.95 5.56
CA GLN A 67 24.26 3.61 6.28
C GLN A 67 24.06 2.47 7.30
N ALA A 68 22.93 2.44 8.01
CA ALA A 68 22.59 1.33 8.91
C ALA A 68 22.30 0.02 8.16
N LEU A 69 21.73 0.10 6.95
CA LEU A 69 21.45 -1.05 6.08
C LEU A 69 22.62 -1.41 5.15
N ALA A 70 23.76 -0.71 5.22
CA ALA A 70 24.85 -0.84 4.26
C ALA A 70 25.44 -2.26 4.15
N GLN A 71 25.40 -3.04 5.24
CA GLN A 71 25.82 -4.45 5.21
C GLN A 71 24.82 -5.33 4.43
N PRO A 72 23.53 -5.48 4.83
CA PRO A 72 22.52 -6.20 4.02
C PRO A 72 22.39 -5.75 2.55
N LEU A 73 22.62 -4.46 2.28
CA LEU A 73 22.62 -3.90 0.91
C LEU A 73 23.87 -4.33 0.11
N ALA A 74 25.06 -4.34 0.72
CA ALA A 74 26.30 -4.73 0.05
C ALA A 74 26.33 -6.23 -0.34
N GLU A 75 25.66 -7.09 0.42
CA GLU A 75 25.48 -8.51 0.04
C GLU A 75 24.47 -8.71 -1.10
N GLY A 76 23.76 -7.66 -1.54
CA GLY A 76 22.71 -7.75 -2.56
C GLY A 76 21.46 -8.53 -2.12
N ARG A 77 21.35 -8.89 -0.84
CA ARG A 77 20.21 -9.65 -0.27
C ARG A 77 18.96 -8.79 -0.10
N VAL A 78 19.14 -7.48 -0.05
CA VAL A 78 18.13 -6.45 0.24
C VAL A 78 18.30 -5.28 -0.73
N THR A 79 17.22 -4.56 -1.03
CA THR A 79 17.24 -3.27 -1.75
C THR A 79 16.58 -2.19 -0.88
N LEU A 80 16.94 -0.92 -1.08
CA LEU A 80 16.28 0.22 -0.46
C LEU A 80 15.84 1.21 -1.54
N VAL A 81 14.54 1.52 -1.61
CA VAL A 81 13.97 2.46 -2.59
C VAL A 81 12.93 3.33 -1.90
N ASP A 82 13.16 4.64 -1.83
CA ASP A 82 12.29 5.60 -1.12
C ASP A 82 11.92 5.20 0.32
N GLY A 83 12.88 4.62 1.06
CA GLY A 83 12.67 4.14 2.43
C GLY A 83 11.91 2.80 2.54
N ARG A 84 11.53 2.17 1.42
CA ARG A 84 11.03 0.80 1.38
C ARG A 84 12.20 -0.17 1.24
N ILE A 85 12.28 -1.11 2.18
CA ILE A 85 13.27 -2.19 2.23
C ILE A 85 12.69 -3.38 1.45
N GLY A 86 13.12 -3.56 0.20
CA GLY A 86 12.71 -4.67 -0.65
C GLY A 86 13.57 -5.92 -0.41
N ILE A 87 12.93 -7.08 -0.27
CA ILE A 87 13.61 -8.37 -0.13
C ILE A 87 13.06 -9.33 -1.18
N SER A 88 13.94 -10.03 -1.90
CA SER A 88 13.53 -11.01 -2.91
C SER A 88 12.75 -12.15 -2.27
N GLY A 89 11.59 -12.47 -2.85
CA GLY A 89 10.77 -13.60 -2.41
C GLY A 89 11.47 -14.95 -2.56
N SER A 90 12.50 -15.07 -3.43
CA SER A 90 13.31 -16.29 -3.57
C SER A 90 14.35 -16.47 -2.47
N VAL A 91 14.70 -15.41 -1.73
CA VAL A 91 15.58 -15.48 -0.55
C VAL A 91 14.74 -15.84 0.67
N LEU A 92 13.58 -15.18 0.83
CA LEU A 92 12.67 -15.44 1.93
C LEU A 92 11.96 -16.81 1.83
N PHE A 93 11.58 -17.24 0.63
CA PHE A 93 10.68 -18.39 0.43
C PHE A 93 11.10 -19.27 -0.75
N ALA A 94 10.86 -20.58 -0.61
CA ALA A 94 10.82 -21.48 -1.75
C ALA A 94 9.69 -21.08 -2.73
N LEU A 95 9.82 -21.49 -3.99
CA LEU A 95 8.79 -21.28 -5.01
C LEU A 95 7.42 -21.76 -4.50
N ASN A 96 6.38 -20.95 -4.70
CA ASN A 96 5.01 -21.23 -4.25
C ASN A 96 4.82 -21.46 -2.73
N SER A 97 5.83 -21.18 -1.90
CA SER A 97 5.76 -21.33 -0.45
C SER A 97 5.56 -19.99 0.27
N ALA A 98 4.93 -20.05 1.45
CA ALA A 98 4.92 -18.99 2.47
C ALA A 98 5.70 -19.41 3.75
N GLN A 99 6.39 -20.56 3.72
CA GLN A 99 7.30 -21.02 4.75
C GLN A 99 8.67 -20.37 4.56
N LEU A 100 9.14 -19.65 5.57
CA LEU A 100 10.43 -18.94 5.56
C LEU A 100 11.61 -19.92 5.47
N GLN A 101 12.56 -19.63 4.57
CA GLN A 101 13.85 -20.32 4.46
C GLN A 101 14.82 -19.83 5.55
N ASP A 102 15.87 -20.58 5.83
CA ASP A 102 16.80 -20.25 6.93
C ASP A 102 17.68 -19.04 6.57
N GLU A 103 18.14 -18.95 5.33
CA GLU A 103 18.81 -17.75 4.76
C GLU A 103 17.90 -16.52 4.80
N GLY A 104 16.59 -16.74 4.58
CA GLY A 104 15.56 -15.71 4.73
C GLY A 104 15.42 -15.24 6.17
N ARG A 105 15.55 -16.15 7.16
CA ARG A 105 15.53 -15.79 8.58
C ARG A 105 16.77 -15.01 8.98
N GLU A 106 17.95 -15.36 8.50
CA GLU A 106 19.18 -14.59 8.74
C GLU A 106 19.08 -13.15 8.19
N VAL A 107 18.51 -12.97 7.00
CA VAL A 107 18.28 -11.63 6.42
C VAL A 107 17.26 -10.82 7.23
N LEU A 108 16.20 -11.45 7.77
CA LEU A 108 15.29 -10.72 8.66
C LEU A 108 15.95 -10.37 9.99
N LEU A 109 16.75 -11.27 10.58
CA LEU A 109 17.46 -11.01 11.84
C LEU A 109 18.42 -9.83 11.75
N SER A 110 19.19 -9.70 10.66
CA SER A 110 20.14 -8.58 10.48
C SER A 110 19.47 -7.22 10.24
N LEU A 111 18.17 -7.19 9.94
CA LEU A 111 17.38 -5.96 9.81
C LEU A 111 16.77 -5.49 11.14
N VAL A 112 16.61 -6.37 12.15
CA VAL A 112 15.85 -6.08 13.37
C VAL A 112 16.49 -4.98 14.22
N GLU A 113 17.81 -4.98 14.39
CA GLU A 113 18.52 -3.96 15.17
C GLU A 113 18.40 -2.56 14.53
N PRO A 114 18.78 -2.33 13.25
CA PRO A 114 18.52 -1.07 12.55
C PRO A 114 17.06 -0.62 12.54
N LEU A 115 16.12 -1.56 12.34
CA LEU A 115 14.69 -1.24 12.34
C LEU A 115 14.18 -0.86 13.73
N SER A 116 14.68 -1.51 14.79
CA SER A 116 14.30 -1.20 16.16
C SER A 116 14.78 0.21 16.55
N GLU A 117 16.04 0.55 16.29
CA GLU A 117 16.57 1.91 16.53
C GLU A 117 15.76 2.98 15.79
N TYR A 118 15.48 2.76 14.50
CA TYR A 118 14.68 3.66 13.69
C TYR A 118 13.25 3.83 14.24
N LEU A 119 12.61 2.72 14.66
CA LEU A 119 11.30 2.72 15.32
C LEU A 119 11.33 3.35 16.71
N HIS A 120 12.46 3.38 17.41
CA HIS A 120 12.59 4.06 18.70
C HIS A 120 12.74 5.57 18.55
N ALA A 121 13.40 6.03 17.48
CA ALA A 121 13.54 7.46 17.16
C ALA A 121 12.27 8.10 16.55
N ASN A 122 11.41 7.32 15.87
CA ASN A 122 10.23 7.82 15.14
C ASN A 122 8.93 7.15 15.64
N ASP A 123 7.83 7.89 15.79
CA ASP A 123 6.52 7.30 16.16
C ASP A 123 5.80 6.64 14.96
N GLN A 124 6.42 5.58 14.46
CA GLN A 124 6.02 4.86 13.26
C GLN A 124 5.75 3.37 13.56
N ALA A 125 5.11 2.71 12.60
CA ALA A 125 4.99 1.26 12.51
C ALA A 125 5.63 0.78 11.20
N LEU A 126 6.03 -0.48 11.16
CA LEU A 126 6.44 -1.15 9.92
C LEU A 126 5.22 -1.78 9.25
N MET A 127 4.96 -1.40 8.01
CA MET A 127 4.10 -2.13 7.10
C MET A 127 4.94 -3.16 6.34
N VAL A 128 4.60 -4.44 6.48
CA VAL A 128 5.20 -5.55 5.75
C VAL A 128 4.28 -5.95 4.60
N SER A 129 4.66 -5.60 3.38
CA SER A 129 3.85 -5.73 2.16
C SER A 129 4.26 -6.95 1.33
N GLY A 130 3.36 -7.91 1.14
CA GLY A 130 3.58 -9.08 0.30
C GLY A 130 3.10 -8.92 -1.14
N PHE A 131 3.88 -9.41 -2.10
CA PHE A 131 3.57 -9.37 -3.54
C PHE A 131 3.88 -10.71 -4.24
N THR A 132 3.25 -10.95 -5.38
CA THR A 132 3.50 -12.10 -6.29
C THR A 132 3.81 -11.62 -7.71
N ASP A 133 4.10 -12.55 -8.62
CA ASP A 133 3.90 -12.37 -10.05
C ASP A 133 2.41 -12.64 -10.43
N ASP A 134 2.10 -12.61 -11.72
CA ASP A 134 0.77 -12.89 -12.28
C ASP A 134 0.48 -14.38 -12.50
N GLN A 135 1.39 -15.29 -12.13
CA GLN A 135 1.15 -16.72 -12.28
C GLN A 135 0.03 -17.15 -11.33
N ALA A 136 -1.15 -17.43 -11.89
CA ALA A 136 -2.31 -17.86 -11.12
C ALA A 136 -2.07 -19.25 -10.50
N ILE A 137 -2.46 -19.40 -9.24
CA ILE A 137 -2.28 -20.62 -8.43
C ILE A 137 -3.07 -21.79 -9.02
N HIS A 138 -2.37 -22.76 -9.62
CA HIS A 138 -2.96 -23.94 -10.27
C HIS A 138 -2.25 -25.25 -9.87
N GLY A 139 -2.93 -26.39 -10.09
CA GLY A 139 -2.35 -27.73 -10.01
C GLY A 139 -2.12 -28.25 -8.58
N ASP A 140 -0.91 -28.77 -8.33
CA ASP A 140 -0.52 -29.30 -7.01
C ASP A 140 -0.38 -28.21 -5.93
N ASN A 141 -0.33 -26.94 -6.33
CA ASN A 141 -0.21 -25.79 -5.42
C ASN A 141 -1.53 -25.40 -4.71
N ARG A 142 -2.42 -26.36 -4.42
CA ARG A 142 -3.72 -26.14 -3.74
C ARG A 142 -3.61 -25.77 -2.24
N ARG A 143 -2.51 -25.15 -1.82
CA ARG A 143 -2.29 -24.65 -0.46
C ARG A 143 -2.89 -23.25 -0.23
N PHE A 144 -3.06 -22.48 -1.30
CA PHE A 144 -3.62 -21.14 -1.29
C PHE A 144 -4.72 -21.05 -2.36
N ALA A 145 -5.75 -20.25 -2.13
CA ALA A 145 -6.84 -20.06 -3.08
C ALA A 145 -6.40 -19.21 -4.29
N ASP A 146 -5.58 -18.18 -4.05
CA ASP A 146 -5.11 -17.23 -5.04
C ASP A 146 -3.79 -16.53 -4.63
N ASN A 147 -3.37 -15.55 -5.43
CA ASN A 147 -2.19 -14.74 -5.16
C ASN A 147 -2.37 -13.74 -4.00
N TRP A 148 -3.61 -13.34 -3.68
CA TRP A 148 -3.87 -12.53 -2.49
C TRP A 148 -3.55 -13.31 -1.22
N GLU A 149 -4.05 -14.54 -1.09
CA GLU A 149 -3.77 -15.39 0.07
C GLU A 149 -2.28 -15.74 0.17
N LEU A 150 -1.62 -16.12 -0.93
CA LEU A 150 -0.17 -16.35 -0.93
C LEU A 150 0.61 -15.10 -0.46
N SER A 151 0.24 -13.92 -0.95
CA SER A 151 0.90 -12.67 -0.57
C SER A 151 0.66 -12.31 0.90
N ALA A 152 -0.56 -12.51 1.41
CA ALA A 152 -0.93 -12.27 2.80
C ALA A 152 -0.22 -13.21 3.76
N GLN A 153 -0.15 -14.51 3.43
CA GLN A 153 0.55 -15.50 4.25
C GLN A 153 2.06 -15.23 4.29
N ARG A 154 2.67 -14.82 3.17
CA ARG A 154 4.08 -14.39 3.12
C ARG A 154 4.34 -13.17 4.01
N ALA A 155 3.53 -12.12 3.88
CA ALA A 155 3.63 -10.91 4.69
C ALA A 155 3.45 -11.19 6.20
N LEU A 156 2.53 -12.11 6.54
CA LEU A 156 2.28 -12.54 7.92
C LEU A 156 3.42 -13.40 8.48
N THR A 157 4.03 -14.28 7.68
CA THR A 157 5.23 -15.03 8.09
C THR A 157 6.41 -14.11 8.38
N VAL A 158 6.68 -13.11 7.53
CA VAL A 158 7.72 -12.10 7.79
C VAL A 158 7.40 -11.25 9.01
N THR A 159 6.16 -10.78 9.14
CA THR A 159 5.68 -10.04 10.33
C THR A 159 5.93 -10.84 11.62
N ARG A 160 5.58 -12.13 11.66
CA ARG A 160 5.84 -13.00 12.80
C ARG A 160 7.32 -13.15 13.09
N ALA A 161 8.13 -13.46 12.08
CA ALA A 161 9.58 -13.62 12.26
C ALA A 161 10.27 -12.34 12.78
N LEU A 162 9.79 -11.15 12.40
CA LEU A 162 10.27 -9.88 12.96
C LEU A 162 9.83 -9.67 14.43
N ILE A 163 8.61 -10.09 14.80
CA ILE A 163 8.13 -10.05 16.19
C ILE A 163 8.91 -11.03 17.07
N ASP A 164 9.07 -12.27 16.61
CA ASP A 164 9.80 -13.34 17.31
C ASP A 164 11.28 -12.97 17.52
N ALA A 165 11.84 -12.15 16.64
CA ALA A 165 13.20 -11.60 16.74
C ALA A 165 13.32 -10.32 17.60
N GLY A 166 12.21 -9.69 17.99
CA GLY A 166 12.20 -8.58 18.97
C GLY A 166 11.44 -7.30 18.57
N ILE A 167 10.92 -7.18 17.34
CA ILE A 167 10.12 -5.99 16.96
C ILE A 167 8.78 -6.00 17.72
N PRO A 168 8.40 -4.92 18.44
CA PRO A 168 7.15 -4.88 19.17
C PRO A 168 5.94 -5.09 18.25
N ALA A 169 5.06 -6.05 18.58
CA ALA A 169 3.86 -6.36 17.79
C ALA A 169 2.88 -5.17 17.62
N SER A 170 2.97 -4.14 18.47
CA SER A 170 2.24 -2.87 18.35
C SER A 170 2.89 -1.83 17.41
N LYS A 171 4.01 -2.20 16.76
CA LYS A 171 4.76 -1.41 15.78
C LYS A 171 5.00 -2.16 14.46
N VAL A 172 4.33 -3.28 14.19
CA VAL A 172 4.44 -3.99 12.90
C VAL A 172 3.10 -4.62 12.49
N PHE A 173 2.77 -4.56 11.20
CA PHE A 173 1.57 -5.18 10.63
C PHE A 173 1.80 -5.65 9.19
N ALA A 174 1.00 -6.62 8.74
CA ALA A 174 1.06 -7.18 7.40
C ALA A 174 0.07 -6.49 6.45
N ALA A 175 0.47 -6.32 5.20
CA ALA A 175 -0.35 -5.91 4.07
C ALA A 175 -0.15 -6.89 2.89
N ALA A 176 -1.20 -7.06 2.09
CA ALA A 176 -1.23 -7.99 0.95
C ALA A 176 -1.62 -7.22 -0.31
N PHE A 177 -0.98 -7.54 -1.44
CA PHE A 177 -1.24 -6.87 -2.73
C PHE A 177 -1.35 -7.84 -3.91
N GLY A 178 -1.14 -9.14 -3.69
CA GLY A 178 -1.17 -10.16 -4.74
C GLY A 178 -0.31 -9.79 -5.95
N SER A 179 -0.91 -9.89 -7.13
CA SER A 179 -0.35 -9.56 -8.44
C SER A 179 -0.48 -8.08 -8.84
N GLU A 180 -1.24 -7.27 -8.09
CA GLU A 180 -1.76 -5.99 -8.59
C GLU A 180 -0.76 -4.83 -8.60
N GLN A 181 0.42 -5.03 -8.02
CA GLN A 181 1.50 -4.02 -7.97
C GLN A 181 2.85 -4.61 -8.44
N PRO A 182 2.97 -4.90 -9.75
CA PRO A 182 4.22 -5.31 -10.35
C PRO A 182 5.20 -4.14 -10.48
N ILE A 183 6.47 -4.37 -10.16
CA ILE A 183 7.59 -3.42 -10.36
C ILE A 183 8.39 -3.71 -11.64
N SER A 184 8.01 -4.75 -12.37
CA SER A 184 8.58 -5.14 -13.66
C SER A 184 7.52 -5.83 -14.52
N SER A 185 7.77 -5.95 -15.82
CA SER A 185 6.99 -6.84 -16.70
C SER A 185 6.92 -8.26 -16.12
N ASN A 186 5.78 -8.94 -16.27
CA ASN A 186 5.66 -10.37 -16.00
C ASN A 186 5.96 -11.25 -17.23
N ALA A 187 6.28 -10.67 -18.39
CA ALA A 187 6.53 -11.44 -19.61
C ALA A 187 7.74 -12.38 -19.49
N ASP A 188 8.80 -11.94 -18.80
CA ASP A 188 10.03 -12.68 -18.61
C ASP A 188 10.22 -13.14 -17.15
N GLU A 189 11.05 -14.17 -16.95
CA GLU A 189 11.27 -14.71 -15.60
C GLU A 189 12.07 -13.76 -14.71
N ALA A 190 12.96 -12.93 -15.27
CA ALA A 190 13.71 -11.94 -14.50
C ALA A 190 12.82 -10.75 -14.06
N GLY A 191 11.72 -10.49 -14.76
CA GLY A 191 10.69 -9.57 -14.31
C GLY A 191 9.77 -10.18 -13.24
N ARG A 192 9.25 -11.39 -13.47
CA ARG A 192 8.46 -12.13 -12.46
C ARG A 192 9.21 -12.34 -11.14
N ALA A 193 10.49 -12.70 -11.20
CA ALA A 193 11.34 -12.86 -10.03
C ALA A 193 11.48 -11.57 -9.19
N ARG A 194 11.41 -10.38 -9.83
CA ARG A 194 11.38 -9.10 -9.12
C ARG A 194 10.01 -8.78 -8.53
N ASN A 195 8.92 -9.20 -9.19
CA ASN A 195 7.56 -8.98 -8.69
C ASN A 195 7.25 -9.83 -7.45
N ARG A 196 7.74 -11.09 -7.40
CA ARG A 196 7.72 -11.97 -6.21
C ARG A 196 8.66 -11.44 -5.11
N ARG A 197 8.18 -10.49 -4.30
CA ARG A 197 8.96 -9.80 -3.25
C ARG A 197 8.16 -9.57 -1.96
N VAL A 198 8.85 -9.21 -0.90
CA VAL A 198 8.26 -8.55 0.28
C VAL A 198 8.95 -7.20 0.44
N GLU A 199 8.17 -6.16 0.76
CA GLU A 199 8.70 -4.85 1.16
C GLU A 199 8.41 -4.60 2.64
N ILE A 200 9.36 -4.02 3.37
CA ILE A 200 9.17 -3.51 4.73
C ILE A 200 9.30 -1.99 4.66
N SER A 201 8.34 -1.24 5.18
CA SER A 201 8.33 0.22 5.08
C SER A 201 7.80 0.90 6.34
N PRO A 202 8.43 2.00 6.81
CA PRO A 202 7.93 2.75 7.95
C PRO A 202 6.75 3.64 7.55
N VAL A 203 5.65 3.58 8.31
CA VAL A 203 4.46 4.42 8.13
C VAL A 203 4.16 5.19 9.42
N PRO A 204 3.70 6.47 9.34
CA PRO A 204 3.21 7.21 10.51
C PRO A 204 2.08 6.46 11.21
N ARG A 205 2.11 6.37 12.54
CA ARG A 205 0.97 5.82 13.30
C ARG A 205 -0.08 6.92 13.51
N PRO A 206 -1.34 6.76 13.06
CA PRO A 206 -2.40 7.68 13.43
C PRO A 206 -2.69 7.53 14.92
N SER A 207 -2.28 8.52 15.71
CA SER A 207 -2.45 8.52 17.17
C SER A 207 -3.94 8.68 17.52
N LEU A 208 -4.65 7.57 17.74
CA LEU A 208 -6.10 7.55 18.07
C LEU A 208 -6.47 8.44 19.27
N THR A 209 -5.52 8.70 20.17
CA THR A 209 -5.67 9.58 21.34
C THR A 209 -5.58 11.08 21.04
N ALA A 210 -5.15 11.49 19.84
CA ALA A 210 -4.78 12.89 19.56
C ALA A 210 -5.93 13.78 19.04
N GLN A 211 -7.07 13.22 18.68
CA GLN A 211 -8.22 13.99 18.16
C GLN A 211 -9.57 13.66 18.80
N ALA A 212 -9.68 12.61 19.62
CA ALA A 212 -10.90 12.35 20.39
C ALA A 212 -11.01 13.32 21.56
N SER A 213 -11.79 14.39 21.40
CA SER A 213 -12.14 15.24 22.54
C SER A 213 -13.00 14.45 23.54
N PRO A 214 -12.82 14.61 24.87
CA PRO A 214 -13.60 13.84 25.85
C PRO A 214 -15.12 14.04 25.73
N ASP A 215 -15.57 15.19 25.22
CA ASP A 215 -16.97 15.56 25.10
C ASP A 215 -17.69 14.84 23.94
N GLU A 216 -17.01 14.58 22.82
CA GLU A 216 -17.59 13.82 21.69
C GLU A 216 -17.90 12.36 22.09
N LEU A 217 -17.05 11.75 22.91
CA LEU A 217 -17.26 10.40 23.41
C LEU A 217 -18.45 10.29 24.40
N ALA A 218 -18.86 11.42 24.98
CA ALA A 218 -20.07 11.51 25.80
C ALA A 218 -21.34 11.63 24.93
N LEU A 219 -21.32 12.43 23.86
CA LEU A 219 -22.45 12.57 22.93
C LEU A 219 -22.78 11.26 22.21
N ALA A 220 -21.78 10.54 21.70
CA ALA A 220 -21.97 9.27 21.00
C ALA A 220 -22.60 8.16 21.87
N LYS A 221 -22.66 8.37 23.19
CA LYS A 221 -23.27 7.45 24.17
C LYS A 221 -24.68 7.86 24.61
N ALA A 222 -25.17 9.02 24.16
CA ALA A 222 -26.48 9.56 24.50
C ALA A 222 -27.57 9.26 23.44
N GLU A 223 -27.20 9.11 22.16
CA GLU A 223 -28.13 8.84 21.05
C GLU A 223 -28.55 7.35 20.94
N SER A 224 -29.06 6.78 22.04
CA SER A 224 -29.70 5.45 22.06
C SER A 224 -31.12 5.51 22.63
N PRO A 225 -32.11 6.00 21.86
CA PRO A 225 -33.51 5.99 22.26
C PRO A 225 -34.15 4.61 22.00
N HIS A 226 -34.88 4.09 23.00
CA HIS A 226 -35.64 2.83 22.99
C HIS A 226 -34.80 1.54 22.88
N GLY A 227 -35.25 0.40 23.43
CA GLY A 227 -36.45 0.18 24.25
C GLY A 227 -36.78 -1.31 24.35
N ARG A 228 -37.34 -1.77 25.48
CA ARG A 228 -37.73 -3.19 25.64
C ARG A 228 -39.06 -3.47 24.94
N ALA A 229 -39.01 -4.19 23.83
CA ALA A 229 -40.07 -5.06 23.31
C ALA A 229 -39.37 -6.33 22.77
N GLU A 230 -39.47 -7.45 23.49
CA GLU A 230 -40.40 -8.56 23.19
C GLU A 230 -39.82 -9.54 22.16
N ALA A 231 -39.88 -10.83 22.49
CA ALA A 231 -39.23 -11.89 21.72
C ALA A 231 -40.24 -12.57 20.79
N GLU A 232 -40.40 -12.04 19.57
CA GLU A 232 -41.19 -12.71 18.54
C GLU A 232 -40.32 -13.69 17.74
N SER A 233 -40.81 -14.92 17.57
CA SER A 233 -40.01 -16.04 17.08
C SER A 233 -39.95 -16.10 15.55
N LEU A 234 -38.77 -15.81 14.98
CA LEU A 234 -38.47 -16.14 13.59
C LEU A 234 -38.44 -17.68 13.39
N PRO A 235 -39.20 -18.25 12.45
CA PRO A 235 -39.19 -19.69 12.19
C PRO A 235 -37.88 -20.11 11.53
N ALA A 236 -37.39 -21.31 11.91
CA ALA A 236 -36.13 -21.84 11.40
C ALA A 236 -36.20 -22.13 9.88
N ALA A 237 -35.21 -21.63 9.12
CA ALA A 237 -35.05 -21.95 7.71
C ALA A 237 -34.49 -23.36 7.53
N THR A 238 -35.36 -24.32 7.22
CA THR A 238 -34.99 -25.70 6.91
C THR A 238 -34.06 -25.76 5.68
N PRO A 239 -32.94 -26.51 5.72
CA PRO A 239 -32.09 -26.67 4.55
C PRO A 239 -32.80 -27.47 3.43
N PRO A 240 -32.52 -27.19 2.14
CA PRO A 240 -33.18 -27.86 1.02
C PRO A 240 -32.83 -29.36 0.97
N ALA A 241 -33.84 -30.18 0.73
CA ALA A 241 -33.71 -31.63 0.64
C ALA A 241 -33.05 -32.07 -0.70
N PRO A 242 -32.35 -33.23 -0.74
CA PRO A 242 -31.82 -33.79 -1.98
C PRO A 242 -32.95 -34.23 -2.94
N PRO A 243 -32.70 -34.24 -4.27
CA PRO A 243 -33.71 -34.60 -5.25
C PRO A 243 -34.18 -36.05 -5.10
N ALA A 244 -35.49 -36.26 -5.05
CA ALA A 244 -36.11 -37.55 -4.75
C ALA A 244 -36.01 -38.55 -5.92
N GLN A 245 -35.86 -39.84 -5.58
CA GLN A 245 -35.92 -40.94 -6.54
C GLN A 245 -37.38 -41.26 -6.89
N GLY A 246 -37.79 -41.02 -8.14
CA GLY A 246 -39.07 -41.49 -8.68
C GLY A 246 -38.95 -42.91 -9.23
N ALA A 247 -39.80 -43.84 -8.78
CA ALA A 247 -39.68 -45.27 -9.10
C ALA A 247 -40.92 -45.85 -9.79
N ASN A 248 -40.70 -46.58 -10.91
CA ASN A 248 -41.59 -47.63 -11.48
C ASN A 248 -43.01 -47.20 -11.91
N ARG A 249 -43.72 -47.80 -12.89
CA ARG A 249 -43.62 -49.02 -13.74
C ARG A 249 -44.71 -48.89 -14.85
N PRO A 250 -44.99 -49.88 -15.73
CA PRO A 250 -44.20 -51.04 -16.19
C PRO A 250 -44.17 -51.22 -17.73
N GLY A 251 -43.19 -52.01 -18.22
CA GLY A 251 -43.46 -53.06 -19.23
C GLY A 251 -43.40 -52.72 -20.73
N GLN A 252 -42.30 -53.15 -21.37
CA GLN A 252 -42.33 -54.17 -22.43
C GLN A 252 -40.93 -54.83 -22.58
N ASN A 253 -40.86 -55.99 -23.25
CA ASN A 253 -39.69 -56.89 -23.22
C ASN A 253 -38.87 -56.82 -24.55
N PRO A 254 -37.73 -57.54 -24.69
CA PRO A 254 -36.61 -57.03 -25.48
C PRO A 254 -36.52 -57.51 -26.93
N GLN A 255 -35.91 -56.66 -27.76
CA GLN A 255 -35.29 -57.04 -29.03
C GLN A 255 -33.79 -56.68 -28.95
N GLY A 256 -32.90 -57.65 -29.23
CA GLY A 256 -31.45 -57.42 -29.22
C GLY A 256 -30.87 -57.37 -30.65
N ASP A 257 -29.72 -56.71 -30.82
CA ASP A 257 -28.95 -56.70 -32.07
C ASP A 257 -27.42 -56.77 -31.78
N PRO A 258 -26.60 -57.54 -32.54
CA PRO A 258 -25.34 -58.09 -32.03
C PRO A 258 -24.08 -57.29 -32.43
N GLY A 259 -23.91 -56.07 -31.92
CA GLY A 259 -22.87 -55.15 -32.41
C GLY A 259 -21.43 -55.27 -31.87
N ARG A 260 -21.16 -55.89 -30.70
CA ARG A 260 -19.88 -55.70 -29.97
C ARG A 260 -19.25 -56.94 -29.31
N GLN A 261 -19.11 -58.05 -30.05
CA GLN A 261 -18.29 -59.20 -29.60
C GLN A 261 -17.25 -59.70 -30.63
N GLY A 262 -17.14 -59.07 -31.81
CA GLY A 262 -16.22 -59.52 -32.87
C GLY A 262 -14.74 -59.21 -32.62
N GLU A 263 -14.43 -58.03 -32.07
CA GLU A 263 -13.05 -57.50 -32.07
C GLU A 263 -12.16 -58.16 -31.00
N ALA A 264 -12.69 -58.38 -29.79
CA ALA A 264 -11.95 -58.99 -28.68
C ALA A 264 -11.49 -60.44 -28.97
N ARG A 265 -12.18 -61.17 -29.85
CA ARG A 265 -11.83 -62.56 -30.20
C ARG A 265 -10.77 -62.67 -31.30
N ARG A 266 -10.64 -61.69 -32.22
CA ARG A 266 -9.58 -61.71 -33.25
C ARG A 266 -8.18 -61.60 -32.62
N ALA A 267 -7.99 -60.65 -31.70
CA ALA A 267 -6.70 -60.40 -31.04
C ALA A 267 -6.13 -61.62 -30.27
N GLN A 268 -6.97 -62.54 -29.81
CA GLN A 268 -6.51 -63.79 -29.17
C GLN A 268 -6.21 -64.91 -30.17
N GLN A 269 -6.89 -64.96 -31.32
CA GLN A 269 -6.70 -66.03 -32.31
C GLN A 269 -5.42 -65.86 -33.16
N GLU A 270 -4.94 -64.63 -33.35
CA GLU A 270 -3.68 -64.39 -34.08
C GLU A 270 -2.45 -64.75 -33.25
N ARG A 271 -2.45 -64.46 -31.94
CA ARG A 271 -1.37 -64.90 -31.02
C ARG A 271 -1.22 -66.42 -30.94
N ALA A 272 -2.28 -67.18 -31.16
CA ALA A 272 -2.24 -68.64 -31.17
C ALA A 272 -1.57 -69.26 -32.43
N LYS A 273 -1.29 -68.47 -33.48
CA LYS A 273 -0.74 -68.98 -34.74
C LYS A 273 0.77 -68.74 -34.95
N SER A 274 1.44 -67.95 -34.10
CA SER A 274 2.90 -67.71 -34.23
C SER A 274 3.79 -68.70 -33.47
N HIS A 275 3.22 -69.63 -32.71
CA HIS A 275 3.94 -70.63 -31.90
C HIS A 275 3.79 -72.07 -32.45
N GLY A 276 3.54 -72.20 -33.76
CA GLY A 276 3.26 -73.47 -34.43
C GLY A 276 4.17 -73.80 -35.62
N GLN A 277 5.33 -73.15 -35.74
CA GLN A 277 6.35 -73.45 -36.76
C GLN A 277 7.77 -73.27 -36.20
N GLN A 278 8.24 -74.31 -35.50
CA GLN A 278 9.64 -74.72 -35.35
C GLN A 278 9.65 -76.25 -35.12
#